data_AF-A0A4W3GUY6-F1
#
_entry.id   AF-A0A4W3GUY6-F1
#
_cell.length_a   1.000
_cell.length_b   1.000
_cell.length_c   1.000
_cell.angle_alpha   90.00
_cell.angle_beta   90.00
_cell.angle_gamma   90.00
#
_symmetry.space_group_name_H-M   'P 1'
#
loop_
_entity.id
_entity.type
_entity.pdbx_description
1 polymer ?
#
loop_
_entity_poly.entity_id
_entity_poly.type
_entity_poly.pdbx_seq_one_letter_code
_entity_poly.pdbx_strand_id
1 'polypeptide(L)'
;MTEEQKKYYNAMKKLGSKKPQKPIPRPSNKFQGLIFDLVSKQAFDIIIMIMICLNMVTMMVESDDMDKQTINILFNINIIFIVIFTTECTLKLVALRQYFFTVGWNVFDFVVVILSVVGRLMNRTCQ
;
A
#
# COMPACT_ATOMS: atom_id res chain seq x y z
N MET A 1 3.47 39.65 -9.92
CA MET A 1 3.84 38.72 -8.84
C MET A 1 4.49 39.52 -7.73
N THR A 2 3.88 39.52 -6.55
CA THR A 2 4.50 40.09 -5.35
C THR A 2 5.77 39.30 -4.96
N GLU A 3 6.66 39.93 -4.20
CA GLU A 3 7.92 39.31 -3.75
C GLU A 3 7.68 37.98 -3.00
N GLU A 4 6.60 37.88 -2.23
CA GLU A 4 6.21 36.64 -1.55
C GLU A 4 5.79 35.54 -2.53
N GLN A 5 5.02 35.86 -3.57
CA GLN A 5 4.63 34.89 -4.60
C GLN A 5 5.83 34.36 -5.37
N LYS A 6 6.83 35.21 -5.65
CA LYS A 6 8.11 34.77 -6.25
C LYS A 6 8.85 33.81 -5.33
N LYS A 7 8.85 34.06 -4.01
CA LYS A 7 9.50 33.20 -3.02
C LYS A 7 8.82 31.82 -2.94
N TYR A 8 7.48 31.80 -2.91
CA TYR A 8 6.68 30.57 -2.98
C TYR A 8 6.90 29.81 -4.29
N TYR A 9 6.88 30.51 -5.43
CA TYR A 9 7.13 29.92 -6.75
C TYR A 9 8.53 29.28 -6.83
N ASN A 10 9.57 29.97 -6.35
CA ASN A 10 10.94 29.46 -6.33
C ASN A 10 11.09 28.25 -5.38
N ALA A 11 10.39 28.24 -4.24
CA ALA A 11 10.37 27.10 -3.33
C ALA A 11 9.70 25.87 -3.97
N MET A 12 8.54 26.04 -4.62
CA MET A 12 7.87 24.96 -5.35
C MET A 12 8.71 24.43 -6.52
N LYS A 13 9.36 25.34 -7.27
CA LYS A 13 10.25 24.95 -8.38
C LYS A 13 11.44 24.12 -7.88
N LYS A 14 11.99 24.46 -6.72
CA LYS A 14 13.10 23.73 -6.10
C LYS A 14 12.67 22.38 -5.52
N LEU A 15 11.43 22.27 -5.03
CA LEU A 15 10.79 20.99 -4.65
C LEU A 15 10.50 20.09 -5.86
N GLY A 16 10.17 20.69 -7.01
CA GLY A 16 9.95 19.99 -8.28
C GLY A 16 11.22 19.39 -8.89
N SER A 17 12.39 20.01 -8.66
CA SER A 17 13.70 19.39 -8.93
C SER A 17 14.03 18.32 -7.88
N LYS A 18 13.30 17.21 -7.89
CA LYS A 18 13.65 16.03 -7.08
C LYS A 18 15.03 15.52 -7.51
N LYS A 19 16.01 15.63 -6.61
CA LYS A 19 17.23 14.82 -6.72
C LYS A 19 16.79 13.34 -6.74
N PRO A 20 17.30 12.49 -7.64
CA PRO A 20 16.96 11.07 -7.65
C PRO A 20 17.21 10.51 -6.25
N GLN A 21 16.21 9.81 -5.69
CA GLN A 21 16.38 9.17 -4.40
C GLN A 21 17.53 8.17 -4.51
N LYS A 22 18.50 8.24 -3.59
CA LYS A 22 19.62 7.30 -3.57
C LYS A 22 19.04 5.88 -3.46
N PRO A 23 19.50 4.91 -4.29
CA PRO A 23 19.02 3.54 -4.22
C PRO A 23 19.27 2.99 -2.82
N ILE A 24 18.28 2.27 -2.29
CA ILE A 24 18.30 1.75 -0.93
C ILE A 24 19.45 0.74 -0.82
N PRO A 25 20.35 0.86 0.18
CA PRO A 25 21.50 -0.03 0.30
C PRO A 25 21.03 -1.47 0.52
N ARG A 26 21.57 -2.40 -0.27
CA ARG A 26 21.23 -3.83 -0.20
C ARG A 26 21.61 -4.38 1.19
N PRO A 27 20.72 -5.13 1.86
CA PRO A 27 21.03 -5.73 3.15
C PRO A 27 22.12 -6.79 3.03
N SER A 28 22.97 -6.92 4.07
CA SER A 28 24.11 -7.86 4.09
C SER A 28 23.68 -9.34 4.23
N ASN A 29 22.49 -9.60 4.79
CA ASN A 29 21.98 -10.96 5.00
C ASN A 29 21.45 -11.58 3.71
N LYS A 30 21.90 -12.79 3.36
CA LYS A 30 21.49 -13.51 2.13
C LYS A 30 19.97 -13.69 2.02
N PHE A 31 19.30 -14.01 3.12
CA PHE A 31 17.84 -14.19 3.15
C PHE A 31 17.10 -12.87 2.92
N GLN A 32 17.56 -11.79 3.56
CA GLN A 32 16.99 -10.46 3.39
C GLN A 32 17.27 -9.90 1.99
N GLY A 33 18.42 -10.24 1.40
CA GLY A 33 18.76 -9.91 0.02
C GLY A 33 17.83 -10.56 -1.00
N LEU A 34 17.44 -11.82 -0.78
CA LEU A 34 16.48 -12.50 -1.66
C LEU A 34 15.08 -11.88 -1.59
N ILE A 35 14.62 -11.55 -0.38
CA ILE A 35 13.34 -10.83 -0.18
C ILE A 35 13.42 -9.44 -0.82
N PHE A 36 14.53 -8.73 -0.65
CA PHE A 36 14.74 -7.42 -1.26
C PHE A 36 14.71 -7.50 -2.79
N ASP A 37 15.35 -8.50 -3.39
CA ASP A 37 15.35 -8.71 -4.84
C ASP A 37 13.96 -9.12 -5.37
N LEU A 38 13.14 -9.81 -4.57
CA LEU A 38 11.75 -10.14 -4.93
C LEU A 38 10.86 -8.90 -4.89
N VAL A 39 10.90 -8.16 -3.79
CA VAL A 39 10.07 -6.97 -3.55
C VAL A 39 10.44 -5.80 -4.47
N SER A 40 11.71 -5.71 -4.88
CA SER A 40 12.18 -4.66 -5.79
C SER A 40 11.87 -4.94 -7.26
N LYS A 41 11.31 -6.10 -7.61
CA LYS A 41 10.90 -6.39 -8.99
C LYS A 41 9.65 -5.62 -9.34
N GLN A 42 9.69 -4.93 -10.48
CA GLN A 42 8.54 -4.22 -11.03
C GLN A 42 7.31 -5.12 -11.23
N ALA A 43 7.51 -6.41 -11.54
CA ALA A 43 6.43 -7.38 -11.64
C ALA A 43 5.64 -7.52 -10.33
N PHE A 44 6.33 -7.46 -9.18
CA PHE A 44 5.69 -7.51 -7.86
C PHE A 44 4.80 -6.27 -7.66
N ASP A 45 5.34 -5.07 -7.91
CA ASP A 45 4.57 -3.84 -7.80
C ASP A 45 3.35 -3.81 -8.74
N ILE A 46 3.46 -4.33 -9.97
CA ILE A 46 2.34 -4.43 -10.92
C ILE A 46 1.26 -5.37 -10.40
N ILE A 47 1.64 -6.53 -9.84
CA ILE A 47 0.67 -7.49 -9.28
C ILE A 47 -0.13 -6.84 -8.14
N ILE A 48 0.56 -6.12 -7.25
CA ILE A 48 -0.09 -5.43 -6.13
C ILE A 48 -1.03 -4.32 -6.64
N MET A 49 -0.62 -3.55 -7.65
CA MET A 49 -1.48 -2.55 -8.27
C MET A 49 -2.77 -3.16 -8.85
N ILE A 50 -2.68 -4.32 -9.50
CA ILE A 50 -3.86 -5.02 -10.03
C ILE A 50 -4.76 -5.48 -8.89
N MET A 51 -4.19 -6.01 -7.80
CA MET A 51 -4.95 -6.45 -6.62
C MET A 51 -5.67 -5.30 -5.92
N ILE A 52 -5.09 -4.09 -5.87
CA ILE A 52 -5.76 -2.88 -5.36
C ILE A 52 -6.98 -2.53 -6.22
N CYS A 53 -6.84 -2.58 -7.54
CA CYS A 53 -7.96 -2.34 -8.46
C CYS A 53 -9.08 -3.36 -8.26
N LEU A 54 -8.75 -4.64 -8.13
CA LEU A 54 -9.74 -5.69 -7.87
C LEU A 54 -10.44 -5.52 -6.51
N ASN A 55 -9.70 -5.11 -5.47
CA ASN A 55 -10.28 -4.78 -4.17
C ASN A 55 -11.26 -3.60 -4.24
N MET A 56 -10.94 -2.56 -5.03
CA MET A 56 -11.84 -1.43 -5.26
C MET A 56 -13.14 -1.87 -5.96
N VAL A 57 -13.04 -2.74 -6.97
CA VAL A 57 -14.21 -3.28 -7.67
C VAL A 57 -15.08 -4.12 -6.73
N THR A 58 -14.48 -4.94 -5.87
CA THR A 58 -15.25 -5.77 -4.92
C THR A 58 -16.00 -4.95 -3.89
N MET A 59 -15.45 -3.82 -3.43
CA MET A 59 -16.17 -2.84 -2.60
C MET A 59 -17.31 -2.13 -3.36
N MET A 60 -17.16 -1.92 -4.67
CA MET A 60 -18.22 -1.32 -5.50
C MET A 60 -19.38 -2.29 -5.75
N VAL A 61 -19.09 -3.60 -5.80
CA VAL A 61 -20.10 -4.66 -5.97
C VAL A 61 -20.89 -4.91 -4.70
N GLU A 62 -20.40 -4.46 -3.54
CA GLU A 62 -21.14 -4.50 -2.28
C GLU A 62 -22.42 -3.67 -2.43
N SER A 63 -23.58 -4.28 -2.20
CA SER A 63 -24.90 -3.67 -2.31
C SER A 63 -25.77 -4.16 -1.15
N ASP A 64 -26.75 -3.35 -0.71
CA ASP A 64 -27.53 -3.65 0.49
C ASP A 64 -28.47 -4.87 0.34
N ASP A 65 -28.89 -5.20 -0.89
CA ASP A 65 -29.80 -6.32 -1.19
C ASP A 65 -29.07 -7.54 -1.79
N MET A 66 -28.06 -8.05 -1.10
CA MET A 66 -27.29 -9.22 -1.55
C MET A 66 -27.79 -10.54 -0.96
N ASP A 67 -27.86 -11.57 -1.79
CA ASP A 67 -28.14 -12.93 -1.34
C ASP A 67 -27.06 -13.41 -0.33
N LYS A 68 -27.47 -14.28 0.60
CA LYS A 68 -26.59 -14.82 1.65
C LYS A 68 -25.35 -15.51 1.06
N GLN A 69 -25.45 -16.12 -0.12
CA GLN A 69 -24.32 -16.73 -0.79
C GLN A 69 -23.29 -15.68 -1.26
N THR A 70 -23.77 -14.59 -1.85
CA THR A 70 -22.90 -13.52 -2.37
C THR A 70 -22.19 -12.78 -1.24
N ILE A 71 -22.88 -12.56 -0.11
CA ILE A 71 -22.27 -11.98 1.11
C ILE A 71 -21.10 -12.85 1.60
N ASN A 72 -21.28 -14.17 1.67
CA ASN A 72 -20.24 -15.08 2.15
C ASN A 72 -19.04 -15.15 1.19
N ILE A 73 -19.27 -15.06 -0.12
CA ILE A 73 -18.22 -14.99 -1.13
C ILE A 73 -17.43 -13.67 -1.01
N LEU A 74 -18.12 -12.53 -0.93
CA LEU A 74 -17.49 -11.22 -0.72
C LEU A 74 -16.68 -11.18 0.58
N PHE A 75 -17.18 -11.79 1.65
CA PHE A 75 -16.47 -11.90 2.92
C PHE A 75 -15.16 -12.68 2.78
N ASN A 76 -15.19 -13.83 2.11
CA ASN A 76 -13.98 -14.63 1.85
C ASN A 76 -12.98 -13.89 0.97
N ILE A 77 -13.44 -13.18 -0.06
CA ILE A 77 -12.59 -12.38 -0.95
C ILE A 77 -11.92 -11.23 -0.18
N ASN A 78 -12.66 -10.51 0.67
CA ASN A 78 -12.11 -9.48 1.55
C ASN A 78 -11.07 -10.04 2.54
N ILE A 79 -11.21 -11.29 3.01
CA ILE A 79 -10.16 -11.96 3.81
C ILE A 79 -8.90 -12.17 2.98
N ILE A 80 -9.04 -12.69 1.76
CA ILE A 80 -7.92 -12.95 0.87
C ILE A 80 -7.15 -11.66 0.58
N PHE A 81 -7.85 -10.56 0.27
CA PHE A 81 -7.19 -9.27 0.04
C PHE A 81 -6.40 -8.78 1.25
N ILE A 82 -6.99 -8.84 2.45
CA ILE A 82 -6.28 -8.43 3.67
C ILE A 82 -5.03 -9.29 3.90
N VAL A 83 -5.10 -10.60 3.69
CA VAL A 83 -3.93 -11.49 3.84
C VAL A 83 -2.84 -11.15 2.83
N ILE A 84 -3.21 -10.87 1.58
CA ILE A 84 -2.27 -10.50 0.51
C ILE A 84 -1.58 -9.18 0.86
N PHE A 85 -2.33 -8.11 1.16
CA PHE A 85 -1.74 -6.80 1.47
C PHE A 85 -0.95 -6.81 2.78
N THR A 86 -1.37 -7.59 3.79
CA THR A 86 -0.59 -7.76 5.02
C THR A 86 0.74 -8.47 4.74
N THR A 87 0.73 -9.48 3.86
CA THR A 87 1.95 -10.21 3.47
C THR A 87 2.89 -9.30 2.68
N GLU A 88 2.36 -8.53 1.73
CA GLU A 88 3.09 -7.50 0.99
C GLU A 88 3.79 -6.53 1.94
N CYS A 89 3.03 -5.95 2.86
CA CYS A 89 3.54 -4.93 3.76
C CYS A 89 4.62 -5.52 4.68
N THR A 90 4.43 -6.75 5.15
CA THR A 90 5.41 -7.46 5.99
C THR A 90 6.69 -7.75 5.20
N LEU A 91 6.59 -8.20 3.95
CA LEU A 91 7.74 -8.43 3.07
C LEU A 91 8.51 -7.13 2.79
N LYS A 92 7.80 -6.03 2.49
CA LYS A 92 8.41 -4.70 2.31
C LYS A 92 9.06 -4.18 3.60
N LEU A 93 8.45 -4.41 4.75
CA LEU A 93 9.01 -3.99 6.05
C LEU A 93 10.30 -4.77 6.37
N VAL A 94 10.34 -6.08 6.13
CA VAL A 94 11.55 -6.90 6.32
C VAL A 94 12.65 -6.52 5.33
N ALA A 95 12.29 -6.23 4.07
CA ALA A 95 13.26 -5.82 3.06
C ALA A 95 13.88 -4.44 3.35
N LEU A 96 13.05 -3.45 3.68
CA LEU A 96 13.42 -2.01 3.67
C LEU A 96 13.68 -1.45 5.08
N ARG A 97 13.17 -2.09 6.14
CA ARG A 97 13.24 -1.65 7.56
C ARG A 97 12.91 -0.16 7.71
N GLN A 98 13.91 0.68 8.01
CA GLN A 98 13.77 2.13 8.22
C GLN A 98 13.42 2.90 6.93
N TYR A 99 13.81 2.38 5.76
CA TYR A 99 13.49 3.02 4.48
C TYR A 99 12.03 2.84 4.08
N PHE A 100 11.31 1.88 4.68
CA PHE A 100 9.88 1.69 4.44
C PHE A 100 9.08 2.98 4.68
N PHE A 101 9.33 3.67 5.80
CA PHE A 101 8.63 4.90 6.19
C PHE A 101 9.05 6.12 5.36
N THR A 102 10.18 6.06 4.64
CA THR A 102 10.62 7.17 3.77
C THR A 102 9.87 7.19 2.44
N VAL A 103 9.28 6.06 2.04
CA VAL A 103 8.50 5.91 0.82
C VAL A 103 7.03 6.13 1.14
N GLY A 104 6.51 7.32 0.84
CA GLY A 104 5.11 7.68 1.16
C GLY A 104 4.06 6.74 0.57
N TRP A 105 4.33 6.12 -0.58
CA TRP A 105 3.44 5.11 -1.18
C TRP A 105 3.28 3.86 -0.31
N ASN A 106 4.35 3.37 0.31
CA ASN A 106 4.29 2.22 1.21
C ASN A 106 3.55 2.56 2.51
N VAL A 107 3.68 3.81 2.99
CA VAL A 107 2.94 4.30 4.16
C VAL A 107 1.44 4.38 3.85
N PHE A 108 1.07 4.84 2.65
CA PHE A 108 -0.33 4.84 2.21
C PHE A 108 -0.90 3.42 2.19
N ASP A 109 -0.19 2.47 1.59
CA ASP A 109 -0.62 1.07 1.55
C ASP A 109 -0.81 0.47 2.96
N PHE A 110 0.13 0.74 3.88
CA PHE A 110 0.02 0.31 5.28
C PHE A 110 -1.23 0.87 5.99
N VAL A 111 -1.58 2.14 5.74
CA VAL A 111 -2.80 2.75 6.29
C VAL A 111 -4.05 2.07 5.74
N VAL A 112 -4.08 1.76 4.43
CA VAL A 112 -5.20 1.05 3.81
C VAL A 112 -5.40 -0.32 4.47
N VAL A 113 -4.32 -1.08 4.70
CA VAL A 113 -4.40 -2.38 5.39
C VAL A 113 -4.98 -2.24 6.80
N ILE A 114 -4.52 -1.26 7.58
CA ILE A 114 -5.04 -1.02 8.93
C ILE A 114 -6.54 -0.71 8.89
N LEU A 115 -6.97 0.17 7.99
CA LEU A 115 -8.39 0.52 7.85
C LEU A 115 -9.23 -0.71 7.49
N SER A 116 -8.76 -1.59 6.62
CA SER A 116 -9.47 -2.84 6.28
C SER A 116 -9.58 -3.79 7.48
N VAL A 117 -8.52 -3.92 8.30
CA VAL A 117 -8.54 -4.77 9.51
C VAL A 117 -9.48 -4.19 10.57
N VAL A 118 -9.42 -2.88 10.81
CA VAL A 118 -10.30 -2.18 11.75
C VAL A 118 -11.75 -2.27 11.32
N GLY A 119 -12.05 -2.09 10.03
CA GLY A 119 -13.39 -2.27 9.48
C GLY A 119 -13.95 -3.67 9.74
N ARG A 120 -13.13 -4.72 9.55
CA ARG A 120 -13.53 -6.09 9.88
C ARG A 120 -13.81 -6.28 11.37
N LEU A 121 -12.92 -5.77 12.24
CA LEU A 121 -13.09 -5.90 13.69
C LEU A 121 -14.36 -5.18 14.17
N MET A 122 -14.64 -4.00 13.61
CA MET A 122 -15.84 -3.24 13.95
C MET A 122 -17.12 -3.97 13.52
N ASN A 123 -17.14 -4.54 12.31
CA ASN A 123 -18.26 -5.35 11.84
C ASN A 123 -18.50 -6.58 12.74
N ARG A 124 -17.43 -7.24 13.22
CA ARG A 124 -17.52 -8.38 14.15
C ARG A 124 -18.02 -8.00 15.55
N THR A 125 -17.88 -6.74 15.96
CA THR A 125 -18.26 -6.27 17.31
C THR A 125 -19.69 -5.73 17.35
N CYS A 126 -20.27 -5.44 16.19
CA CYS A 126 -21.61 -4.85 16.04
C CYS A 126 -22.70 -5.89 15.66
N GLN A 127 -22.40 -7.19 15.79
CA GLN A 127 -23.34 -8.29 15.54
C GLN A 127 -23.69 -9.03 16.83
#